data_AF-A0A3D0W4S9-F1
#
_entry.id   AF-A0A3D0W4S9-F1
#
_cell.length_a   1.000
_cell.length_b   1.000
_cell.length_c   1.000
_cell.angle_alpha   90.00
_cell.angle_beta   90.00
_cell.angle_gamma   90.00
#
_symmetry.space_group_name_H-M   'P 1'
#
loop_
_entity.id
_entity.type
_entity.pdbx_description
1 polymer ?
#
loop_
_entity_poly.entity_id
_entity_poly.type
_entity_poly.pdbx_seq_one_letter_code
_entity_poly.pdbx_strand_id
1 'polypeptide(L)'
;MDRMLIYAESQRYVERMLQRKSMIFHMIEDHTNEQDVFDHPENYRFVSLKIPFRVIEGRTVSSITFDKLRFERNGINYEFLTPKSEHESRAFLLYNEQTKRNNVIINLVIKNDSIFYNPNLVNVFSKIKIYINITSLLGVKVKGNSELYFTNPEQIEGDGTNTYRINSANFTLTEMPKITHI
;
A
#
# COMPACT_ATOMS: atom_id res chain seq x y z
N MET A 1 6.78 7.57 17.31
CA MET A 1 5.46 7.00 16.98
C MET A 1 5.41 6.61 15.51
N ASP A 2 4.71 5.55 15.17
CA ASP A 2 4.56 5.06 13.80
C ASP A 2 3.33 5.68 13.14
N ARG A 3 3.52 6.21 11.93
CA ARG A 3 2.53 6.98 11.17
C ARG A 3 2.45 6.47 9.75
N MET A 4 1.24 6.18 9.30
CA MET A 4 0.95 5.89 7.90
C MET A 4 0.63 7.18 7.16
N LEU A 5 1.10 7.32 5.91
CA LEU A 5 0.82 8.48 5.07
C LEU A 5 0.07 8.04 3.81
N ILE A 6 -0.89 8.87 3.38
CA ILE A 6 -1.49 8.80 2.05
C ILE A 6 -1.29 10.16 1.38
N TYR A 7 -0.66 10.18 0.21
CA TYR A 7 -0.32 11.39 -0.53
C TYR A 7 -0.45 11.17 -2.04
N ALA A 8 -0.60 12.26 -2.79
CA ALA A 8 -0.62 12.20 -4.25
C ALA A 8 0.75 11.77 -4.80
N GLU A 9 0.77 10.84 -5.73
CA GLU A 9 2.02 10.38 -6.34
C GLU A 9 2.57 11.44 -7.33
N SER A 10 3.88 11.47 -7.48
CA SER A 10 4.55 12.42 -8.36
C SER A 10 4.22 12.18 -9.84
N GLN A 11 3.92 13.24 -10.58
CA GLN A 11 3.61 13.17 -12.02
C GLN A 11 4.69 12.42 -12.81
N ARG A 12 5.98 12.71 -12.54
CA ARG A 12 7.12 12.02 -13.17
C ARG A 12 7.08 10.50 -12.96
N TYR A 13 6.67 10.05 -11.78
CA TYR A 13 6.55 8.61 -11.50
C TYR A 13 5.39 8.00 -12.29
N VAL A 14 4.23 8.67 -12.30
CA VAL A 14 3.03 8.25 -13.04
C VAL A 14 3.32 8.15 -14.54
N GLU A 15 3.91 9.18 -15.15
CA GLU A 15 4.28 9.18 -16.57
C GLU A 15 5.19 8.00 -16.93
N ARG A 16 6.19 7.72 -16.09
CA ARG A 16 7.09 6.57 -16.29
C ARG A 16 6.35 5.24 -16.20
N MET A 17 5.38 5.12 -15.29
CA MET A 17 4.54 3.92 -15.19
C MET A 17 3.72 3.72 -16.47
N LEU A 18 3.04 4.78 -16.94
CA LEU A 18 2.22 4.74 -18.15
C LEU A 18 3.04 4.40 -19.40
N GLN A 19 4.23 4.99 -19.55
CA GLN A 19 5.15 4.70 -20.65
C GLN A 19 5.61 3.24 -20.66
N ARG A 20 5.87 2.66 -19.48
CA ARG A 20 6.32 1.27 -19.35
C ARG A 20 5.18 0.26 -19.40
N LYS A 21 3.92 0.70 -19.27
CA LYS A 21 2.73 -0.14 -19.15
C LYS A 21 2.91 -1.26 -18.11
N SER A 22 3.42 -0.90 -16.93
CA SER A 22 3.71 -1.88 -15.87
C SER A 22 3.13 -1.44 -14.52
N MET A 23 2.23 -2.24 -13.98
CA MET A 23 1.58 -2.00 -12.69
C MET A 23 2.21 -2.79 -11.54
N ILE A 24 3.42 -3.29 -11.70
CA ILE A 24 4.09 -4.16 -10.71
C ILE A 24 4.19 -3.56 -9.30
N PHE A 25 4.20 -2.23 -9.16
CA PHE A 25 4.21 -1.52 -7.87
C PHE A 25 2.87 -0.83 -7.53
N HIS A 26 1.80 -1.18 -8.23
CA HIS A 26 0.49 -0.56 -8.12
C HIS A 26 -0.57 -1.58 -7.73
N MET A 27 -1.60 -1.09 -7.05
CA MET A 27 -2.86 -1.78 -6.84
C MET A 27 -3.98 -0.90 -7.39
N ILE A 28 -5.02 -1.51 -7.94
CA ILE A 28 -6.15 -0.79 -8.52
C ILE A 28 -7.37 -0.95 -7.63
N GLU A 29 -8.14 0.13 -7.48
CA GLU A 29 -9.45 0.10 -6.79
C GLU A 29 -10.34 -0.98 -7.42
N ASP A 30 -11.09 -1.72 -6.59
CA ASP A 30 -11.97 -2.79 -7.06
C ASP A 30 -12.94 -2.28 -8.15
N HIS A 31 -13.26 -3.16 -9.10
CA HIS A 31 -14.03 -2.82 -10.31
C HIS A 31 -13.39 -1.76 -11.24
N THR A 32 -12.07 -1.55 -11.14
CA THR A 32 -11.29 -0.78 -12.11
C THR A 32 -10.68 -1.69 -13.18
N ASN A 33 -10.73 -1.26 -14.44
CA ASN A 33 -10.07 -1.96 -15.54
C ASN A 33 -8.65 -1.43 -15.72
N GLU A 34 -7.65 -2.28 -15.57
CA GLU A 34 -6.25 -1.92 -15.77
C GLU A 34 -5.96 -1.29 -17.14
N GLN A 35 -6.55 -1.84 -18.21
CA GLN A 35 -6.33 -1.32 -19.57
C GLN A 35 -6.86 0.11 -19.71
N ASP A 36 -8.00 0.40 -19.06
CA ASP A 36 -8.61 1.71 -19.06
C ASP A 36 -7.74 2.75 -18.33
N VAL A 37 -6.98 2.34 -17.31
CA VAL A 37 -6.01 3.23 -16.63
C VAL A 37 -4.90 3.67 -17.59
N PHE A 38 -4.47 2.79 -18.50
CA PHE A 38 -3.45 3.12 -19.49
C PHE A 38 -3.98 3.96 -20.65
N ASP A 39 -5.20 3.67 -21.10
CA ASP A 39 -5.80 4.32 -22.26
C ASP A 39 -6.43 5.67 -21.91
N HIS A 40 -6.94 5.81 -20.67
CA HIS A 40 -7.61 7.00 -20.14
C HIS A 40 -7.10 7.40 -18.75
N PRO A 41 -5.78 7.65 -18.58
CA PRO A 41 -5.18 7.97 -17.28
C PRO A 41 -5.76 9.24 -16.63
N GLU A 42 -6.32 10.15 -17.42
CA GLU A 42 -7.00 11.38 -16.95
C GLU A 42 -8.22 11.11 -16.07
N ASN A 43 -8.82 9.91 -16.15
CA ASN A 43 -9.97 9.50 -15.34
C ASN A 43 -9.57 8.98 -13.95
N TYR A 44 -8.27 8.91 -13.67
CA TYR A 44 -7.72 8.28 -12.47
C TYR A 44 -6.81 9.23 -11.69
N ARG A 45 -6.77 9.02 -10.37
CA ARG A 45 -5.78 9.59 -9.48
C ARG A 45 -4.84 8.49 -9.00
N PHE A 46 -3.58 8.88 -8.86
CA PHE A 46 -2.51 8.03 -8.38
C PHE A 46 -2.07 8.53 -7.01
N VAL A 47 -2.15 7.66 -6.01
CA VAL A 47 -1.80 7.99 -4.63
C VAL A 47 -0.83 6.95 -4.10
N SER A 48 0.09 7.38 -3.25
CA SER A 48 1.06 6.50 -2.62
C SER A 48 0.67 6.30 -1.17
N LEU A 49 0.79 5.06 -0.72
CA LEU A 49 0.58 4.65 0.65
C LEU A 49 1.94 4.30 1.26
N LYS A 50 2.34 5.04 2.31
CA LYS A 50 3.57 4.76 3.06
C LYS A 50 3.22 4.22 4.43
N ILE A 51 3.60 2.97 4.68
CA ILE A 51 3.30 2.24 5.91
C ILE A 51 4.61 1.97 6.66
N PRO A 52 4.73 2.35 7.94
CA PRO A 52 5.83 1.92 8.79
C PRO A 52 5.92 0.40 8.81
N PHE A 53 7.14 -0.12 8.65
CA PHE A 53 7.38 -1.54 8.65
C PHE A 53 8.55 -1.85 9.56
N ARG A 54 8.39 -2.83 10.45
CA ARG A 54 9.45 -3.26 11.35
C ARG A 54 9.81 -4.70 11.06
N VAL A 55 11.06 -4.89 10.67
CA VAL A 55 11.70 -6.21 10.62
C VAL A 55 12.22 -6.49 12.02
N ILE A 56 11.77 -7.58 12.63
CA ILE A 56 12.33 -8.06 13.90
C ILE A 56 13.74 -8.59 13.61
N GLU A 57 14.70 -8.23 14.48
CA GLU A 57 16.14 -8.51 14.30
C GLU A 57 16.45 -9.96 13.85
N GLY A 58 17.47 -10.10 13.00
CA GLY A 58 17.99 -11.38 12.53
C GLY A 58 17.34 -11.96 11.27
N ARG A 59 16.32 -11.31 10.68
CA ARG A 59 15.66 -11.80 9.46
C ARG A 59 15.64 -10.75 8.36
N THR A 60 16.63 -10.77 7.46
CA THR A 60 16.64 -9.86 6.31
C THR A 60 15.50 -10.19 5.34
N VAL A 61 14.71 -9.19 4.99
CA VAL A 61 13.60 -9.30 4.03
C VAL A 61 14.16 -9.06 2.62
N SER A 62 13.86 -9.97 1.69
CA SER A 62 14.22 -9.83 0.28
C SER A 62 13.15 -9.10 -0.51
N SER A 63 11.87 -9.41 -0.25
CA SER A 63 10.74 -8.81 -0.95
C SER A 63 9.49 -8.79 -0.11
N ILE A 64 8.64 -7.79 -0.36
CA ILE A 64 7.29 -7.68 0.19
C ILE A 64 6.33 -7.49 -0.98
N THR A 65 5.24 -8.26 -0.99
CA THR A 65 4.17 -8.13 -1.97
C THR A 65 2.82 -8.08 -1.26
N PHE A 66 1.86 -7.40 -1.87
CA PHE A 66 0.48 -7.32 -1.41
C PHE A 66 -0.43 -7.99 -2.43
N ASP A 67 -1.35 -8.82 -1.94
CA ASP A 67 -2.40 -9.43 -2.75
C ASP A 67 -3.65 -8.55 -2.77
N LYS A 68 -3.92 -7.90 -1.64
CA LYS A 68 -5.09 -7.05 -1.41
C LYS A 68 -4.85 -6.05 -0.30
N LEU A 69 -5.42 -4.86 -0.44
CA LEU A 69 -5.65 -3.92 0.65
C LEU A 69 -7.14 -3.68 0.82
N ARG A 70 -7.58 -3.51 2.06
CA ARG A 70 -8.95 -3.11 2.38
C ARG A 70 -8.92 -2.01 3.42
N PHE A 71 -9.45 -0.85 3.08
CA PHE A 71 -9.65 0.26 4.01
C PHE A 71 -11.09 0.29 4.46
N GLU A 72 -11.31 0.52 5.76
CA GLU A 72 -12.64 0.62 6.34
C GLU A 72 -12.91 2.06 6.77
N ARG A 73 -14.04 2.62 6.34
CA ARG A 73 -14.55 3.93 6.76
C ARG A 73 -16.07 3.86 6.87
N ASN A 74 -16.60 4.15 8.07
CA ASN A 74 -18.04 4.19 8.34
C ASN A 74 -18.78 2.90 7.90
N GLY A 75 -18.16 1.73 8.08
CA GLY A 75 -18.72 0.44 7.65
C GLY A 75 -18.60 0.15 6.15
N ILE A 76 -18.04 1.07 5.35
CA ILE A 76 -17.78 0.88 3.92
C ILE A 76 -16.34 0.39 3.74
N ASN A 77 -16.17 -0.63 2.90
CA ASN A 77 -14.87 -1.18 2.52
C ASN A 77 -14.43 -0.63 1.17
N TYR A 78 -13.22 -0.09 1.10
CA TYR A 78 -12.54 0.28 -0.13
C TYR A 78 -11.45 -0.76 -0.38
N GLU A 79 -11.64 -1.57 -1.42
CA GLU A 79 -10.71 -2.66 -1.76
C GLU A 79 -9.78 -2.25 -2.89
N PHE A 80 -8.52 -2.63 -2.75
CA PHE A 80 -7.50 -2.49 -3.77
C PHE A 80 -6.91 -3.85 -4.05
N LEU A 81 -6.88 -4.21 -5.32
CA LEU A 81 -6.48 -5.53 -5.78
C LEU A 81 -5.22 -5.43 -6.62
N THR A 82 -4.44 -6.51 -6.61
CA THR A 82 -3.39 -6.70 -7.61
C THR A 82 -4.01 -6.67 -9.02
N PRO A 83 -3.46 -5.88 -9.96
CA PRO A 83 -3.89 -5.85 -11.36
C PRO A 83 -3.82 -7.24 -11.99
N LYS A 84 -4.69 -7.54 -12.96
CA LYS A 84 -4.77 -8.89 -13.56
C LYS A 84 -3.51 -9.29 -14.34
N SER A 85 -2.76 -8.31 -14.84
CA SER A 85 -1.47 -8.56 -15.50
C SER A 85 -0.36 -9.02 -14.54
N GLU A 86 -0.54 -8.82 -13.23
CA GLU A 86 0.45 -9.08 -12.19
C GLU A 86 -0.01 -10.24 -11.29
N HIS A 87 0.93 -11.07 -10.82
CA HIS A 87 0.59 -12.14 -9.87
C HIS A 87 0.41 -11.60 -8.45
N GLU A 88 1.29 -10.68 -8.05
CA GLU A 88 1.27 -9.99 -6.76
C GLU A 88 1.82 -8.57 -6.95
N SER A 89 1.27 -7.56 -6.25
CA SER A 89 1.79 -6.20 -6.30
C SER A 89 3.01 -6.05 -5.40
N ARG A 90 4.18 -5.76 -5.97
CA ARG A 90 5.41 -5.52 -5.21
C ARG A 90 5.33 -4.19 -4.49
N ALA A 91 5.86 -4.15 -3.26
CA ALA A 91 5.98 -2.92 -2.51
C ALA A 91 7.47 -2.53 -2.36
N PHE A 92 7.76 -1.23 -2.37
CA PHE A 92 9.10 -0.73 -2.11
C PHE A 92 9.41 -0.82 -0.62
N LEU A 93 10.59 -1.33 -0.25
CA LEU A 93 11.10 -1.24 1.11
C LEU A 93 12.12 -0.09 1.19
N LEU A 94 11.76 0.99 1.87
CA LEU A 94 12.63 2.14 2.07
C LEU A 94 13.19 2.16 3.49
N TYR A 95 14.51 2.08 3.60
CA TYR A 95 15.22 2.30 4.85
C TYR A 95 15.60 3.77 5.01
N ASN A 96 15.23 4.37 6.14
CA ASN A 96 15.65 5.71 6.50
C ASN A 96 16.85 5.63 7.45
N GLU A 97 18.01 6.04 6.96
CA GLU A 97 19.28 5.97 7.70
C GLU A 97 19.29 6.82 8.98
N GLN A 98 18.61 7.97 8.99
CA GLN A 98 18.62 8.89 10.13
C GLN A 98 17.75 8.38 11.28
N THR A 99 16.55 7.91 10.96
CA THR A 99 15.56 7.43 11.95
C THR A 99 15.69 5.93 12.23
N LYS A 100 16.50 5.22 11.43
CA LYS A 100 16.69 3.75 11.48
C LYS A 100 15.38 2.97 11.33
N ARG A 101 14.43 3.52 10.57
CA ARG A 101 13.10 2.92 10.33
C ARG A 101 12.94 2.46 8.89
N ASN A 102 12.21 1.37 8.70
CA ASN A 102 11.77 0.93 7.38
C ASN A 102 10.34 1.40 7.12
N ASN A 103 10.05 1.70 5.86
CA ASN A 103 8.69 1.93 5.38
C ASN A 103 8.47 1.08 4.15
N VAL A 104 7.26 0.54 4.04
CA VAL A 104 6.77 -0.07 2.82
C VAL A 104 5.96 0.96 2.05
N ILE A 105 6.20 1.08 0.76
CA ILE A 105 5.43 1.95 -0.14
C ILE A 105 4.77 1.12 -1.22
N ILE A 106 3.46 1.33 -1.40
CA ILE A 106 2.67 0.79 -2.50
C ILE A 106 1.85 1.93 -3.12
N ASN A 107 1.66 1.88 -4.43
CA ASN A 107 0.86 2.88 -5.13
C ASN A 107 -0.54 2.36 -5.40
N LEU A 108 -1.52 3.24 -5.30
CA LEU A 108 -2.93 2.94 -5.52
C LEU A 108 -3.43 3.78 -6.69
N VAL A 109 -4.23 3.15 -7.54
CA VAL A 109 -4.99 3.82 -8.60
C VAL A 109 -6.44 3.86 -8.16
N ILE A 110 -7.00 5.06 -8.11
CA ILE A 110 -8.41 5.29 -7.76
C ILE A 110 -9.08 6.09 -8.87
N LYS A 111 -10.39 5.90 -9.03
CA LYS A 111 -11.15 6.75 -9.96
C LYS A 111 -11.22 8.20 -9.44
N ASN A 112 -11.35 9.15 -10.35
CA ASN A 112 -11.51 10.57 -10.00
C ASN A 112 -12.73 10.85 -9.13
N ASP A 113 -13.82 10.11 -9.35
CA ASP A 113 -15.06 10.19 -8.59
C ASP A 113 -15.03 9.40 -7.26
N SER A 114 -13.98 8.61 -7.02
CA SER A 114 -13.85 7.85 -5.78
C SER A 114 -13.72 8.79 -4.57
N ILE A 115 -14.59 8.58 -3.60
CA ILE A 115 -14.55 9.29 -2.31
C ILE A 115 -13.47 8.74 -1.37
N PHE A 116 -12.70 7.71 -1.77
CA PHE A 116 -11.66 7.09 -0.96
C PHE A 116 -10.68 8.13 -0.40
N TYR A 117 -10.08 8.93 -1.29
CA TYR A 117 -9.08 9.92 -0.92
C TYR A 117 -9.39 11.27 -1.57
N ASN A 118 -9.53 12.30 -0.74
CA ASN A 118 -9.61 13.69 -1.15
C ASN A 118 -8.50 14.48 -0.43
N PRO A 119 -7.52 15.06 -1.13
CA PRO A 119 -6.40 15.76 -0.50
C PRO A 119 -6.85 17.02 0.27
N ASN A 120 -8.03 17.57 -0.07
CA ASN A 120 -8.58 18.77 0.55
C ASN A 120 -9.47 18.47 1.77
N LEU A 121 -9.74 17.20 2.07
CA LEU A 121 -10.62 16.77 3.17
C LEU A 121 -9.90 15.78 4.09
N VAL A 122 -10.43 15.66 5.31
CA VAL A 122 -10.00 14.64 6.27
C VAL A 122 -10.56 13.29 5.84
N ASN A 123 -9.69 12.38 5.41
CA ASN A 123 -10.10 11.03 5.02
C ASN A 123 -10.09 10.11 6.24
N VAL A 124 -11.22 9.95 6.91
CA VAL A 124 -11.28 9.19 8.18
C VAL A 124 -11.36 7.69 7.91
N PHE A 125 -10.29 6.94 8.18
CA PHE A 125 -10.30 5.47 8.16
C PHE A 125 -10.20 4.90 9.57
N SER A 126 -10.97 3.87 9.87
CA SER A 126 -10.91 3.16 11.16
C SER A 126 -9.82 2.09 11.14
N LYS A 127 -9.64 1.43 10.00
CA LYS A 127 -8.78 0.25 9.86
C LYS A 127 -8.29 0.09 8.43
N ILE A 128 -7.07 -0.42 8.27
CA ILE A 128 -6.62 -1.06 7.03
C ILE A 128 -6.34 -2.53 7.31
N LYS A 129 -6.71 -3.40 6.38
CA LYS A 129 -6.32 -4.80 6.34
C LYS A 129 -5.46 -5.03 5.10
N ILE A 130 -4.28 -5.59 5.31
CA ILE A 130 -3.23 -5.78 4.32
C ILE A 130 -2.99 -7.28 4.20
N TYR A 131 -3.25 -7.84 3.01
CA TYR A 131 -2.95 -9.22 2.68
C TYR A 131 -1.53 -9.24 2.11
N ILE A 132 -0.57 -9.65 2.94
CA ILE A 132 0.86 -9.42 2.72
C ILE A 132 1.59 -10.75 2.62
N ASN A 133 2.52 -10.80 1.65
CA ASN A 133 3.53 -11.84 1.57
C ASN A 133 4.91 -11.23 1.84
N ILE A 134 5.69 -11.90 2.67
CA ILE A 134 7.05 -11.49 3.01
C ILE A 134 7.98 -12.65 2.69
N THR A 135 8.98 -12.41 1.84
CA THR A 135 10.02 -13.38 1.52
C THR A 135 11.32 -12.92 2.19
N SER A 136 12.02 -13.84 2.85
CA SER A 136 13.35 -13.59 3.42
C SER A 136 14.45 -13.72 2.36
N LEU A 137 15.66 -13.24 2.66
CA LEU A 137 16.84 -13.52 1.83
C LEU A 137 17.14 -15.03 1.71
N LEU A 138 16.75 -15.83 2.71
CA LEU A 138 16.93 -17.28 2.70
C LEU A 138 15.80 -18.02 1.94
N GLY A 139 14.97 -17.29 1.19
CA GLY A 139 13.90 -17.89 0.39
C GLY A 139 12.72 -18.42 1.18
N VAL A 140 12.54 -18.03 2.44
CA VAL A 140 11.36 -18.40 3.23
C VAL A 140 10.27 -17.38 3.01
N LYS A 141 9.14 -17.81 2.44
CA LYS A 141 7.93 -17.00 2.25
C LYS A 141 6.96 -17.22 3.41
N VAL A 142 6.45 -16.11 3.93
CA VAL A 142 5.41 -16.05 4.95
C VAL A 142 4.22 -15.30 4.37
N LYS A 143 3.02 -15.85 4.52
CA LYS A 143 1.77 -15.20 4.15
C LYS A 143 0.96 -14.87 5.39
N GLY A 144 0.37 -13.68 5.40
CA GLY A 144 -0.49 -13.27 6.50
C GLY A 144 -1.33 -12.05 6.22
N ASN A 145 -2.13 -11.70 7.21
CA ASN A 145 -2.93 -10.49 7.24
C ASN A 145 -2.36 -9.56 8.29
N SER A 146 -2.03 -8.33 7.90
CA SER A 146 -1.72 -7.24 8.83
C SER A 146 -2.93 -6.33 8.96
N GLU A 147 -3.39 -6.08 10.17
CA GLU A 147 -4.48 -5.16 10.47
C GLU A 147 -3.93 -3.98 11.27
N LEU A 148 -4.07 -2.76 10.75
CA LEU A 148 -3.66 -1.54 11.45
C LEU A 148 -4.90 -0.74 11.80
N TYR A 149 -4.95 -0.28 13.05
CA TYR A 149 -6.05 0.51 13.60
C TYR A 149 -5.57 1.94 13.83
N PHE A 150 -6.33 2.90 13.34
CA PHE A 150 -5.93 4.30 13.33
C PHE A 150 -6.77 5.16 14.28
N THR A 151 -6.22 6.29 14.70
CA THR A 151 -7.08 7.45 14.96
C THR A 151 -7.32 8.18 13.64
N ASN A 152 -8.39 8.98 13.60
CA ASN A 152 -8.64 9.94 12.51
C ASN A 152 -7.34 10.70 12.14
N PRO A 153 -7.19 11.17 10.89
CA PRO A 153 -6.00 11.87 10.45
C PRO A 153 -5.60 12.94 11.47
N GLU A 154 -4.39 12.84 12.01
CA GLU A 154 -3.90 13.79 13.01
C GLU A 154 -3.61 15.15 12.38
N GLN A 155 -3.25 15.13 11.09
CA GLN A 155 -2.80 16.28 10.34
C GLN A 155 -3.10 16.07 8.84
N ILE A 156 -3.60 17.13 8.21
CA ILE A 156 -3.46 17.33 6.76
C ILE A 156 -2.27 18.27 6.59
N GLU A 157 -1.21 17.80 5.94
CA GLU A 157 -0.05 18.64 5.64
C GLU A 157 -0.38 19.62 4.51
N GLY A 158 0.38 20.71 4.37
CA GLY A 158 0.08 21.76 3.38
C GLY A 158 0.09 21.30 1.92
N ASP A 159 0.58 20.09 1.65
CA ASP A 159 0.63 19.43 0.34
C ASP A 159 -0.53 18.42 0.11
N GLY A 160 -1.48 18.32 1.04
CA GLY A 160 -2.61 17.38 0.97
C GLY A 160 -2.30 15.99 1.54
N THR A 161 -1.11 15.76 2.09
CA THR A 161 -0.76 14.50 2.75
C THR A 161 -1.64 14.27 3.98
N ASN A 162 -2.30 13.11 4.04
CA ASN A 162 -3.06 12.68 5.20
C ASN A 162 -2.20 11.77 6.08
N THR A 163 -1.99 12.17 7.35
CA THR A 163 -1.14 11.46 8.31
C THR A 163 -1.97 10.74 9.36
N TYR A 164 -1.83 9.42 9.44
CA TYR A 164 -2.58 8.55 10.33
C TYR A 164 -1.67 7.99 11.41
N ARG A 165 -2.01 8.24 12.68
CA ARG A 165 -1.36 7.55 13.80
C ARG A 165 -1.89 6.14 13.92
N ILE A 166 -0.98 5.17 13.97
CA ILE A 166 -1.30 3.77 14.24
C ILE A 166 -1.40 3.60 15.75
N ASN A 167 -2.58 3.22 16.25
CA ASN A 167 -2.81 2.96 17.67
C ASN A 167 -2.44 1.53 18.04
N SER A 168 -2.75 0.59 17.15
CA SER A 168 -2.44 -0.82 17.31
C SER A 168 -2.29 -1.48 15.96
N ALA A 169 -1.57 -2.60 15.95
CA ALA A 169 -1.32 -3.41 14.78
C ALA A 169 -1.34 -4.90 15.18
N ASN A 170 -1.99 -5.73 14.37
CA ASN A 170 -2.01 -7.18 14.53
C ASN A 170 -1.52 -7.85 13.26
N PHE A 171 -0.79 -8.95 13.41
CA PHE A 171 -0.39 -9.80 12.28
C PHE A 171 -0.86 -11.23 12.54
N THR A 172 -1.55 -11.81 11.56
CA THR A 172 -2.03 -13.20 11.62
C THR A 172 -1.50 -13.97 10.43
N LEU A 173 -0.82 -15.08 10.70
CA LEU A 173 -0.41 -16.03 9.66
C LEU A 173 -1.64 -16.67 9.03
N THR A 174 -1.69 -16.65 7.69
CA THR A 174 -2.77 -17.32 6.93
C THR A 174 -2.34 -18.69 6.42
N GLU A 175 -1.02 -18.90 6.27
CA GLU A 175 -0.42 -20.16 5.87
C GLU A 175 0.85 -20.43 6.68
N MET A 176 1.22 -21.71 6.78
CA MET A 176 2.54 -22.08 7.30
C MET A 176 3.64 -21.50 6.40
N PRO A 177 4.76 -21.02 6.98
CA PRO A 177 5.93 -20.60 6.21
C PRO A 177 6.42 -21.71 5.27
N LYS A 178 6.81 -21.33 4.05
CA LYS A 178 7.30 -22.27 3.02
C LYS A 178 8.60 -21.76 2.40
N ILE A 179 9.48 -22.68 2.03
CA ILE A 179 10.67 -22.35 1.23
C ILE A 179 10.21 -22.20 -0.22
N THR A 180 10.46 -21.05 -0.83
CA THR A 180 10.07 -20.75 -2.22
C THR A 180 11.21 -20.95 -3.21
N HIS A 181 12.46 -21.03 -2.74
CA HIS A 181 13.65 -21.37 -3.56
C HIS A 181 14.70 -22.14 -2.73
N ILE A 182 15.25 -23.22 -3.31
CA ILE A 182 16.60 -23.74 -3.04
C ILE A 182 17.47 -23.28 -4.21
#